data_AF-A0AAV6ML96-F1
#
_entry.id   AF-A0AAV6ML96-F1
#
_cell.length_a   1.000
_cell.length_b   1.000
_cell.length_c   1.000
_cell.angle_alpha   90.00
_cell.angle_beta   90.00
_cell.angle_gamma   90.00
#
_symmetry.space_group_name_H-M   'P 1'
#
loop_
_entity.id
_entity.type
_entity.pdbx_description
1 polymer ?
#
loop_
_entity_poly.entity_id
_entity_poly.type
_entity_poly.pdbx_seq_one_letter_code
_entity_poly.pdbx_strand_id
1 'polypeptide(L)'
;MVTSPVVNTYPLSSYTFGTKEPKLEKDTSVADRLARMKVNYMKEGMRTSVEAILLECKKLFIVHLSEREYFAVPKNLKLLAVPLFELYDNVQRYGPVISTIPQQLSRFQFNMITT
;
A
#
# COMPACT_ATOMS: atom_id res chain seq x y z
N MET A 1 24.92 -19.87 -1.86
CA MET A 1 23.54 -20.07 -1.35
C MET A 1 22.97 -18.70 -1.07
N VAL A 2 21.92 -18.27 -1.77
CA VAL A 2 21.27 -16.98 -1.49
C VAL A 2 20.39 -17.21 -0.26
N THR A 3 20.70 -16.57 0.86
CA THR A 3 19.87 -16.63 2.06
C THR A 3 18.62 -15.77 1.83
N SER A 4 17.45 -16.40 1.89
CA SER A 4 16.19 -15.65 1.79
C SER A 4 16.02 -14.75 3.01
N PRO A 5 15.70 -13.46 2.85
CA PRO A 5 15.45 -12.58 3.98
C PRO A 5 14.24 -13.08 4.79
N VAL A 6 14.42 -13.15 6.11
CA VAL A 6 13.39 -13.60 7.05
C VAL A 6 12.52 -12.42 7.47
N VAL A 7 11.20 -12.61 7.41
CA VAL A 7 10.21 -11.63 7.86
C VAL A 7 9.39 -12.25 8.97
N ASN A 8 9.42 -11.62 10.15
CA ASN A 8 8.60 -12.03 11.28
C ASN A 8 7.15 -11.56 11.06
N THR A 9 6.21 -12.44 11.37
CA THR A 9 4.78 -12.21 11.28
C THR A 9 4.14 -12.57 12.61
N TYR A 10 3.10 -11.82 12.99
CA TYR A 10 2.42 -11.96 14.27
C TYR A 10 0.92 -12.18 14.03
N PRO A 11 0.20 -12.84 14.95
CA PRO A 11 -1.24 -13.06 14.82
C PRO A 11 -2.00 -11.74 14.69
N LEU A 12 -3.07 -11.75 13.88
CA LEU A 12 -3.93 -10.58 13.72
C LEU A 12 -4.53 -10.11 15.06
N SER A 13 -4.76 -11.04 15.99
CA SER A 13 -5.26 -10.78 17.35
C SER A 13 -4.32 -9.94 18.21
N SER A 14 -3.04 -9.84 17.86
CA SER A 14 -2.06 -9.01 18.58
C SER A 14 -2.17 -7.52 18.21
N TYR A 15 -2.93 -7.18 17.17
CA TYR A 15 -3.15 -5.81 16.71
C TYR A 15 -4.52 -5.30 17.14
N THR A 16 -4.56 -4.03 17.54
CA THR A 16 -5.80 -3.37 17.96
C THR A 16 -6.17 -2.26 16.98
N PHE A 17 -7.47 -2.11 16.74
CA PHE A 17 -7.99 -1.19 15.74
C PHE A 17 -8.97 -0.23 16.40
N GLY A 18 -8.66 1.06 16.34
CA GLY A 18 -9.56 2.11 16.78
C GLY A 18 -10.02 2.98 15.62
N THR A 19 -11.01 3.82 15.88
CA THR A 19 -11.54 4.76 14.88
C THR A 19 -10.97 6.15 15.07
N LYS A 20 -10.58 6.82 13.99
CA LYS A 20 -10.27 8.25 13.96
C LYS A 20 -11.15 9.01 12.98
N GLU A 21 -11.03 10.33 12.98
CA GLU A 21 -11.77 11.21 12.06
C GLU A 21 -11.63 10.80 10.59
N PRO A 22 -12.69 10.98 9.79
CA PRO A 22 -12.68 10.59 8.39
C PRO A 22 -11.60 11.36 7.63
N LYS A 23 -10.85 10.64 6.81
CA LYS A 23 -9.83 11.24 5.96
C LYS A 23 -10.50 11.66 4.65
N LEU A 24 -10.64 12.96 4.44
CA LEU A 24 -11.14 13.51 3.18
C LEU A 24 -10.14 13.23 2.07
N GLU A 25 -10.64 12.77 0.93
CA GLU A 25 -9.83 12.67 -0.29
C GLU A 25 -9.48 14.08 -0.78
N LYS A 26 -8.27 14.23 -1.33
CA LYS A 26 -7.82 15.53 -1.86
C LYS A 26 -8.55 15.95 -3.13
N ASP A 27 -9.15 14.99 -3.84
CA ASP A 27 -9.95 15.22 -5.05
C ASP A 27 -11.28 14.53 -4.89
N THR A 28 -12.36 15.23 -5.24
CA THR A 28 -13.71 14.69 -5.30
C THR A 28 -13.97 13.92 -6.59
N SER A 29 -13.15 14.11 -7.62
CA SER A 29 -13.28 13.42 -8.91
C SER A 29 -11.95 13.30 -9.65
N VAL A 30 -11.92 12.41 -10.65
CA VAL A 30 -10.80 12.30 -11.59
C VAL A 30 -10.58 13.63 -12.33
N ALA A 31 -11.66 14.34 -12.67
CA ALA A 31 -11.59 15.65 -13.31
C ALA A 31 -10.90 16.69 -12.40
N ASP A 32 -11.25 16.73 -11.12
CA ASP A 32 -10.63 17.62 -10.13
C ASP A 32 -9.14 17.29 -9.95
N ARG A 33 -8.80 16.00 -9.94
CA ARG A 33 -7.42 15.54 -9.89
C ARG A 33 -6.61 16.02 -11.09
N LEU A 34 -7.16 15.88 -12.31
CA LEU A 34 -6.52 16.37 -13.54
C LEU A 34 -6.45 17.90 -13.56
N ALA A 35 -7.50 18.59 -13.12
CA ALA A 35 -7.56 20.04 -13.06
C ALA A 35 -6.50 20.61 -12.10
N ARG A 36 -6.39 20.05 -10.88
CA ARG A 36 -5.32 20.43 -9.95
C ARG A 36 -3.94 20.08 -10.51
N MET A 37 -3.79 18.94 -11.17
CA MET A 37 -2.53 18.58 -11.82
C MET A 37 -2.14 19.59 -12.91
N LYS A 38 -3.11 20.05 -13.70
CA LYS A 38 -2.94 21.11 -14.72
C LYS A 38 -2.63 22.47 -14.10
N VAL A 39 -3.32 22.88 -13.03
CA VAL A 39 -3.09 24.15 -12.33
C VAL A 39 -1.70 24.21 -11.71
N ASN A 40 -1.27 23.13 -11.04
CA ASN A 40 0.08 23.03 -10.49
C ASN A 40 1.14 23.14 -11.60
N TYR A 41 0.90 22.51 -12.75
CA TYR A 41 1.77 22.60 -13.93
C TYR A 41 1.87 24.04 -14.48
N MET A 42 0.76 24.79 -14.56
CA MET A 42 0.79 26.16 -15.07
C MET A 42 1.47 27.14 -14.11
N LYS A 43 1.39 26.88 -12.79
CA LYS A 43 1.91 27.78 -11.74
C LYS A 43 3.39 27.56 -11.45
N GLU A 44 3.82 26.31 -11.33
CA GLU A 44 5.20 25.96 -10.96
C GLU A 44 6.03 25.51 -12.16
N GLY A 45 5.45 25.58 -13.37
CA GLY A 45 6.01 24.96 -14.55
C GLY A 45 5.93 23.44 -14.47
N MET A 46 6.73 22.76 -15.30
CA MET A 46 6.90 21.34 -15.17
C MET A 46 7.42 21.05 -13.75
N ARG A 47 6.70 20.21 -13.00
CA ARG A 47 7.15 19.71 -11.69
C ARG A 47 8.62 19.34 -11.85
N THR A 48 9.52 19.77 -10.97
CA THR A 48 10.96 19.43 -11.01
C THR A 48 11.25 17.95 -10.72
N SER A 49 10.38 17.06 -11.19
CA SER A 49 10.78 15.82 -11.84
C SER A 49 10.85 16.07 -13.35
N VAL A 50 12.02 16.45 -13.86
CA VAL A 50 12.26 16.55 -15.31
C VAL A 50 13.50 15.74 -15.66
N GLU A 51 13.26 14.59 -16.30
CA GLU A 51 14.10 13.85 -17.27
C GLU A 51 13.82 12.33 -17.22
N ALA A 52 12.78 11.90 -17.95
CA ALA A 52 12.58 10.59 -18.60
C ALA A 52 11.11 10.55 -19.04
N ILE A 53 10.72 9.60 -19.89
CA ILE A 53 9.36 9.03 -19.75
C ILE A 53 9.20 8.77 -18.26
N LEU A 54 8.39 9.57 -17.55
CA LEU A 54 8.07 9.33 -16.15
C LEU A 54 7.17 8.10 -16.12
N LEU A 55 7.78 6.94 -16.36
CA LEU A 55 7.28 5.68 -15.84
C LEU A 55 7.09 5.94 -14.35
N GLU A 56 5.83 5.96 -13.95
CA GLU A 56 5.44 6.03 -12.55
C GLU A 56 6.13 4.85 -11.83
N CYS A 57 7.29 5.12 -11.21
CA CYS A 57 8.05 4.08 -10.53
C CYS A 57 7.41 3.84 -9.17
N LYS A 58 6.40 2.99 -9.13
CA LYS A 58 5.81 2.50 -7.88
C LYS A 58 6.78 1.54 -7.22
N LYS A 59 7.47 2.01 -6.18
CA LYS A 59 8.27 1.15 -5.31
C LYS A 59 7.39 0.59 -4.20
N LEU A 60 7.34 -0.73 -4.08
CA LEU A 60 6.72 -1.41 -2.96
C LEU A 60 7.78 -1.71 -1.90
N PHE A 61 7.47 -1.43 -0.65
CA PHE A 61 8.31 -1.73 0.51
C PHE A 61 7.55 -2.64 1.47
N ILE A 62 8.27 -3.55 2.11
CA ILE A 62 7.73 -4.31 3.25
C ILE A 62 7.93 -3.46 4.50
N VAL A 63 6.86 -3.27 5.26
CA VAL A 63 6.90 -2.63 6.57
C VAL A 63 6.86 -3.73 7.62
N HIS A 64 7.89 -3.79 8.46
CA HIS A 64 7.96 -4.72 9.58
C HIS A 64 7.12 -4.14 10.73
N LEU A 65 6.07 -4.87 11.12
CA LEU A 65 5.24 -4.50 12.27
C LEU A 65 5.87 -5.02 13.56
N SER A 66 5.61 -4.32 14.66
CA SER A 66 5.94 -4.81 15.99
C SER A 66 5.00 -5.95 16.40
N GLU A 67 5.33 -6.67 17.48
CA GLU A 67 4.50 -7.78 17.98
C GLU A 67 3.08 -7.31 18.35
N ARG A 68 2.94 -6.10 18.86
CA ARG A 68 1.66 -5.45 19.19
C ARG A 68 1.68 -4.02 18.71
N GLU A 69 0.61 -3.60 18.05
CA GLU A 69 0.49 -2.23 17.54
C GLU A 69 -0.97 -1.79 17.50
N TYR A 70 -1.18 -0.48 17.65
CA TYR A 70 -2.50 0.14 17.59
C TYR A 70 -2.66 0.92 16.28
N PHE A 71 -3.69 0.57 15.53
CA PHE A 71 -4.03 1.23 14.26
C PHE A 71 -5.28 2.10 14.41
N ALA A 72 -5.11 3.41 14.21
CA ALA A 72 -6.21 4.35 14.14
C ALA A 72 -6.73 4.49 12.69
N VAL A 73 -7.83 3.79 12.39
CA VAL A 73 -8.45 3.72 11.07
C VAL A 73 -9.49 4.84 10.90
N PRO A 74 -9.42 5.66 9.84
CA PRO A 74 -10.45 6.67 9.56
C PRO A 74 -11.84 6.05 9.42
N LYS A 75 -12.88 6.68 9.96
CA LYS A 75 -14.27 6.16 9.92
C LYS A 75 -14.80 5.85 8.51
N ASN A 76 -14.29 6.54 7.49
CA ASN A 76 -14.66 6.32 6.09
C ASN A 76 -13.86 5.20 5.40
N LEU A 77 -12.93 4.55 6.10
CA LEU A 77 -12.08 3.48 5.58
C LEU A 77 -12.18 2.23 6.46
N LYS A 78 -11.88 1.09 5.85
CA LYS A 78 -11.76 -0.19 6.56
C LYS A 78 -10.37 -0.74 6.35
N LEU A 79 -9.76 -1.23 7.42
CA LEU A 79 -8.51 -1.97 7.36
C LEU A 79 -8.86 -3.46 7.32
N LEU A 80 -8.44 -4.14 6.26
CA LEU A 80 -8.76 -5.54 6.01
C LEU A 80 -7.48 -6.35 5.89
N ALA A 81 -7.41 -7.47 6.62
CA ALA A 81 -6.39 -8.47 6.40
C ALA A 81 -6.86 -9.39 5.26
N VAL A 82 -6.19 -9.33 4.11
CA VAL A 82 -6.55 -10.09 2.92
C VAL A 82 -5.55 -11.24 2.74
N PRO A 83 -6.00 -12.50 2.68
CA PRO A 83 -5.10 -13.63 2.46
C PRO A 83 -4.50 -13.61 1.05
N LEU A 84 -3.26 -14.08 0.90
CA LEU A 84 -2.51 -14.00 -0.36
C LEU A 84 -3.21 -14.70 -1.55
N PHE A 85 -3.96 -15.78 -1.29
CA PHE A 85 -4.69 -16.49 -2.34
C PHE A 85 -5.86 -15.68 -2.93
N GLU A 86 -6.43 -14.73 -2.19
CA GLU A 86 -7.52 -13.87 -2.69
C GLU A 86 -6.97 -12.79 -3.65
N LEU A 87 -5.71 -12.40 -3.45
CA LEU A 87 -5.01 -11.43 -4.29
C LEU A 87 -4.46 -12.05 -5.58
N TYR A 88 -4.00 -13.30 -5.51
CA TYR A 88 -3.31 -13.96 -6.62
C TYR A 88 -4.15 -13.98 -7.90
N ASP A 89 -3.59 -13.41 -8.97
CA ASP A 89 -4.20 -13.32 -10.31
C ASP A 89 -5.58 -12.61 -10.35
N ASN A 90 -5.92 -11.84 -9.31
CA ASN A 90 -7.19 -11.15 -9.20
C ASN A 90 -7.10 -9.67 -9.60
N VAL A 91 -6.64 -9.44 -10.83
CA VAL A 91 -6.43 -8.09 -11.40
C VAL A 91 -7.76 -7.31 -11.50
N GLN A 92 -8.87 -8.01 -11.74
CA GLN A 92 -10.18 -7.36 -11.90
C GLN A 92 -10.63 -6.65 -10.62
N ARG A 93 -10.39 -7.26 -9.45
CA ARG A 93 -10.82 -6.71 -8.16
C ARG A 93 -9.79 -5.80 -7.52
N TYR A 94 -8.51 -6.15 -7.61
CA TYR A 94 -7.43 -5.46 -6.88
C TYR A 94 -6.48 -4.63 -7.76
N GLY A 95 -6.65 -4.71 -9.08
CA GLY A 95 -5.77 -4.04 -10.04
C GLY A 95 -4.40 -4.73 -10.19
N PRO A 96 -3.60 -4.29 -11.17
CA PRO A 96 -2.39 -4.99 -11.61
C PRO A 96 -1.22 -4.94 -10.61
N VAL A 97 -1.26 -4.03 -9.63
CA VAL A 97 -0.19 -3.93 -8.64
C VAL A 97 -0.43 -4.91 -7.50
N ILE A 98 -1.61 -4.86 -6.88
CA ILE A 98 -1.93 -5.66 -5.69
C ILE A 98 -1.99 -7.16 -6.03
N SER A 99 -2.49 -7.52 -7.22
CA SER A 99 -2.58 -8.93 -7.64
C SER A 99 -1.23 -9.64 -7.81
N THR A 100 -0.13 -8.87 -7.89
CA THR A 100 1.24 -9.39 -8.03
C THR A 100 1.98 -9.53 -6.70
N ILE A 101 1.39 -9.05 -5.60
CA ILE A 101 2.00 -9.10 -4.25
C ILE A 101 2.38 -10.53 -3.85
N PRO A 102 1.54 -11.57 -4.03
CA PRO A 102 1.91 -12.93 -3.65
C PRO A 102 3.20 -13.42 -4.32
N GLN A 103 3.38 -13.12 -5.61
CA GLN A 103 4.59 -13.46 -6.36
C GLN A 103 5.81 -12.70 -5.83
N GLN A 104 5.66 -11.40 -5.52
CA GLN A 104 6.74 -10.58 -4.96
C GLN A 104 7.16 -11.02 -3.55
N LEU A 105 6.22 -11.53 -2.75
CA LEU A 105 6.47 -12.02 -1.40
C LEU A 105 7.10 -13.42 -1.36
N SER A 106 7.02 -14.20 -2.45
CA SER A 106 7.54 -15.57 -2.52
C SER A 106 9.05 -15.69 -2.26
N ARG A 107 9.81 -14.60 -2.40
CA ARG A 107 11.26 -14.56 -2.12
C ARG A 107 11.62 -14.44 -0.64
N PHE A 108 10.65 -14.18 0.24
CA PHE A 108 10.86 -14.01 1.67
C PHE A 108 10.52 -15.30 2.42
N GLN A 109 11.25 -15.54 3.51
CA GLN A 109 10.90 -16.60 4.45
C GLN A 109 10.07 -16.00 5.59
N PHE A 110 8.82 -16.40 5.72
CA PHE A 110 7.96 -15.91 6.80
C PHE A 110 8.10 -16.78 8.04
N ASN A 111 8.41 -16.14 9.17
CA ASN A 111 8.42 -16.78 10.48
C ASN A 111 7.18 -16.32 11.26
N MET A 112 6.31 -17.25 11.62
CA MET A 112 5.13 -16.96 12.41
C MET A 112 5.46 -17.05 13.90
N ILE A 113 5.55 -15.90 14.55
CA ILE A 113 5.81 -15.81 15.98
C ILE A 113 4.47 -15.93 16.70
N THR A 114 4.26 -17.04 17.39
CA THR A 114 3.08 -17.26 18.25
C THR A 114 3.54 -17.04 19.69
N THR A 115 2.99 -16.03 20.35
CA THR A 115 3.23 -15.75 21.77
C THR A 115 2.14 -16.36 22.64
#